data_AF-A0A6G1GGQ9-F1
#
_entry.id   AF-A0A6G1GGQ9-F1
#
_cell.length_a   1.000
_cell.length_b   1.000
_cell.length_c   1.000
_cell.angle_alpha   90.00
_cell.angle_beta   90.00
_cell.angle_gamma   90.00
#
_symmetry.space_group_name_H-M   'P 1'
#
loop_
_entity.id
_entity.type
_entity.pdbx_description
1 polymer ?
#
loop_
_entity_poly.entity_id
_entity_poly.type
_entity_poly.pdbx_seq_one_letter_code
_entity_poly.pdbx_strand_id
1 'polypeptide(L)'
;MTGGLKSREYPSLLKPLYRLRLFCTFLRAPPFFSTPRTTLRTVPPEAKEPQRRLVDTNPHFVEAFLSAIETHTGLSCILRLGSSLVAAPLIERSCRNHRRNPGSQNGKPRSILGGAPDHTIQNGGNSAICPLHCVCDCALIFYFTSSGARTRIQNVGDIIHEQGISHTPSAPSAGGTSEKPGTTPNPPKGLPPAAADGSRMNATFVTLARNTDIWEIAKSIRNVEDRFNRNYNYDWVFLNDAEFDDTFKKVTTSLVSGKTKYGLIPKEHWGFPEWIDQDKAANVREDMRERKIIYGDSISYRHMCRYESGFFFRHPLMLDYEWYWRVEPSIELYCDIQYDTFKYMADHGKKYSFVISLYEYVETIPTLWDSAKKFMQKHPEHIAEDNSMQFLSDDNGKTYNHCHFWSNFEIGDLNWLRSQAYLDFFDALDKDGGFFYERWGDAPVHSIAAALMLKKDELHFFNDIAYYHVPFTHCPTGEQLRMDLKCHCNPKENFDWNGYSCTSRYFELNGIKKPEGYEKEQ
;
A
#
# COMPACT_ATOMS: atom_id res chain seq x y z
N MET A 1 37.51 47.50 41.08
CA MET A 1 37.89 48.93 41.12
C MET A 1 38.96 49.11 40.06
N THR A 2 38.94 50.02 39.09
CA THR A 2 37.95 50.96 38.49
C THR A 2 38.25 50.94 36.97
N GLY A 3 37.39 51.30 36.02
CA GLY A 3 36.20 52.15 36.01
C GLY A 3 36.41 53.28 35.00
N GLY A 4 35.86 53.16 33.78
CA GLY A 4 36.04 54.16 32.71
C GLY A 4 35.31 53.80 31.42
N LEU A 5 34.27 54.57 31.05
CA LEU A 5 33.51 54.40 29.82
C LEU A 5 34.17 55.16 28.65
N LYS A 6 33.96 54.67 27.42
CA LYS A 6 33.77 55.52 26.23
C LYS A 6 32.76 54.86 25.28
N SER A 7 31.92 55.68 24.67
CA SER A 7 30.82 55.27 23.79
C SER A 7 31.27 55.12 22.33
N ARG A 8 30.49 54.36 21.54
CA ARG A 8 30.41 54.47 20.07
C ARG A 8 29.07 53.93 19.58
N GLU A 9 28.59 54.50 18.48
CA GLU A 9 27.27 54.25 17.91
C GLU A 9 27.29 53.17 16.82
N TYR A 10 26.14 52.56 16.56
CA TYR A 10 25.90 51.77 15.35
C TYR A 10 25.49 52.67 14.17
N PRO A 11 25.80 52.26 12.94
CA PRO A 11 24.68 52.05 12.02
C PRO A 11 24.74 50.71 11.26
N SER A 12 23.63 50.42 10.57
CA SER A 12 23.30 49.18 9.86
C SER A 12 24.18 48.86 8.65
N LEU A 13 24.33 47.56 8.36
CA LEU A 13 24.87 47.05 7.09
C LEU A 13 23.83 46.15 6.40
N LEU A 14 23.25 46.68 5.31
CA LEU A 14 22.38 45.94 4.39
C LEU A 14 23.22 45.13 3.39
N LYS A 15 22.78 43.91 3.08
CA LYS A 15 23.39 43.07 2.02
C LYS A 15 22.91 43.53 0.63
N PRO A 16 23.79 43.76 -0.35
CA PRO A 16 23.39 44.07 -1.72
C PRO A 16 22.97 42.80 -2.49
N LEU A 17 21.87 42.90 -3.25
CA LEU A 17 21.43 41.88 -4.21
C LEU A 17 22.23 41.98 -5.51
N TYR A 18 22.80 40.87 -5.98
CA TYR A 18 23.38 40.80 -7.32
C TYR A 18 22.28 40.57 -8.38
N ARG A 19 22.28 41.41 -9.42
CA ARG A 19 21.31 41.33 -10.52
C ARG A 19 21.73 40.29 -11.55
N LEU A 20 20.78 39.45 -11.97
CA LEU A 20 20.90 38.65 -13.18
C LEU A 20 20.89 39.56 -14.42
N ARG A 21 21.76 39.31 -15.41
CA ARG A 21 21.74 40.00 -16.71
C ARG A 21 21.26 39.03 -17.79
N LEU A 22 20.25 39.43 -18.55
CA LEU A 22 19.96 38.80 -19.85
C LEU A 22 21.04 39.19 -20.87
N PHE A 23 21.41 38.24 -21.72
CA PHE A 23 22.11 38.50 -22.97
C PHE A 23 21.14 38.24 -24.14
N CYS A 24 20.93 39.26 -24.97
CA CYS A 24 20.30 39.10 -26.29
C CYS A 24 21.40 39.20 -27.36
N THR A 25 21.40 38.28 -28.32
CA THR A 25 22.37 38.28 -29.42
C THR A 25 21.62 38.26 -30.75
N PHE A 26 21.77 39.31 -31.55
CA PHE A 26 21.26 39.38 -32.93
C PHE A 26 22.26 38.76 -33.90
N LEU A 27 21.80 37.88 -34.80
CA LEU A 27 22.48 37.58 -36.06
C LEU A 27 21.46 37.52 -37.22
N ARG A 28 21.96 37.72 -38.44
CA ARG A 28 21.18 38.02 -39.66
C ARG A 28 20.85 36.78 -40.49
N ALA A 29 19.82 36.88 -41.33
CA ALA A 29 19.51 35.93 -42.40
C ALA A 29 19.78 36.52 -43.82
N PRO A 30 20.13 35.69 -44.82
CA PRO A 30 20.21 36.06 -46.24
C PRO A 30 18.86 35.84 -47.00
N PRO A 31 18.72 36.27 -48.28
CA PRO A 31 17.39 36.55 -48.87
C PRO A 31 16.83 35.55 -49.91
N PHE A 32 15.49 35.57 -50.02
CA PHE A 32 14.59 35.36 -51.18
C PHE A 32 14.97 34.50 -52.40
N PHE A 33 14.00 33.68 -52.85
CA PHE A 33 13.55 33.66 -54.26
C PHE A 33 12.07 33.22 -54.44
N SER A 34 11.37 33.89 -55.37
CA SER A 34 10.14 33.56 -56.14
C SER A 34 8.99 32.67 -55.58
N THR A 35 7.74 33.13 -55.82
CA THR A 35 6.49 32.33 -55.77
C THR A 35 6.01 31.94 -57.18
N PRO A 36 4.91 31.15 -57.34
CA PRO A 36 3.63 31.81 -57.64
C PRO A 36 2.41 31.25 -56.86
N ARG A 37 1.23 31.85 -57.12
CA ARG A 37 -0.04 31.72 -56.35
C ARG A 37 -0.99 30.65 -56.92
N THR A 38 -1.96 30.21 -56.09
CA THR A 38 -3.36 30.09 -56.52
C THR A 38 -4.39 30.43 -55.41
N THR A 39 -5.27 31.41 -55.70
CA THR A 39 -6.64 31.69 -55.19
C THR A 39 -7.08 31.49 -53.72
N LEU A 40 -7.81 32.49 -53.20
CA LEU A 40 -8.55 32.48 -51.94
C LEU A 40 -9.99 31.89 -52.06
N ARG A 41 -10.56 31.51 -50.92
CA ARG A 41 -11.96 31.85 -50.54
C ARG A 41 -12.03 32.22 -49.06
N THR A 42 -13.10 32.90 -48.63
CA THR A 42 -13.13 33.73 -47.41
C THR A 42 -14.35 33.49 -46.52
N VAL A 43 -14.13 33.44 -45.19
CA VAL A 43 -14.83 34.22 -44.11
C VAL A 43 -16.38 34.11 -44.05
N PRO A 44 -17.02 33.77 -42.90
CA PRO A 44 -16.89 34.47 -41.61
C PRO A 44 -16.75 33.59 -40.32
N PRO A 45 -16.53 34.19 -39.13
CA PRO A 45 -16.18 33.47 -37.90
C PRO A 45 -17.29 33.46 -36.81
N GLU A 46 -17.12 32.57 -35.83
CA GLU A 46 -17.50 32.84 -34.43
C GLU A 46 -16.27 32.66 -33.53
N ALA A 47 -16.22 33.38 -32.41
CA ALA A 47 -15.10 33.37 -31.48
C ALA A 47 -15.57 33.32 -30.02
N LYS A 48 -14.95 32.45 -29.22
CA LYS A 48 -14.99 32.50 -27.75
C LYS A 48 -13.60 32.16 -27.21
N GLU A 49 -13.19 32.85 -26.16
CA GLU A 49 -11.87 32.72 -25.54
C GLU A 49 -11.72 31.41 -24.74
N PRO A 50 -10.53 30.80 -24.71
CA PRO A 50 -10.21 29.77 -23.73
C PRO A 50 -9.92 30.41 -22.37
N GLN A 51 -10.85 30.31 -21.43
CA GLN A 51 -10.57 30.63 -20.03
C GLN A 51 -9.45 29.73 -19.50
N ARG A 52 -8.39 30.33 -18.93
CA ARG A 52 -7.43 29.59 -18.10
C ARG A 52 -8.16 29.09 -16.86
N ARG A 53 -8.35 27.77 -16.74
CA ARG A 53 -8.77 27.13 -15.49
C ARG A 53 -7.52 26.75 -14.69
N LEU A 54 -7.61 26.82 -13.36
CA LEU A 54 -6.49 26.50 -12.48
C LEU A 54 -6.20 24.99 -12.49
N VAL A 55 -4.99 24.63 -12.04
CA VAL A 55 -4.64 23.25 -11.68
C VAL A 55 -5.15 23.01 -10.26
N ASP A 56 -6.20 22.20 -10.11
CA ASP A 56 -6.77 21.85 -8.79
C ASP A 56 -5.91 20.77 -8.10
N THR A 57 -4.91 21.21 -7.34
CA THR A 57 -4.31 20.39 -6.28
C THR A 57 -5.28 20.35 -5.10
N ASN A 58 -6.08 19.29 -5.00
CA ASN A 58 -7.19 19.19 -4.04
C ASN A 58 -6.72 19.28 -2.56
N PRO A 59 -7.07 20.34 -1.81
CA PRO A 59 -6.64 20.52 -0.42
C PRO A 59 -7.44 19.65 0.57
N HIS A 60 -8.64 19.19 0.20
CA HIS A 60 -9.54 18.48 1.12
C HIS A 60 -9.03 17.09 1.53
N PHE A 61 -8.07 16.52 0.79
CA PHE A 61 -7.38 15.30 1.19
C PHE A 61 -6.65 15.47 2.54
N VAL A 62 -6.07 16.65 2.80
CA VAL A 62 -5.35 16.94 4.04
C VAL A 62 -6.33 17.27 5.19
N GLU A 63 -7.36 18.08 4.92
CA GLU A 63 -8.32 18.48 5.96
C GLU A 63 -9.17 17.32 6.47
N ALA A 64 -9.61 16.41 5.58
CA ALA A 64 -10.38 15.23 5.98
C ALA A 64 -9.54 14.27 6.84
N PHE A 65 -8.25 14.12 6.51
CA PHE A 65 -7.32 13.27 7.24
C PHE A 65 -6.99 13.82 8.63
N LEU A 66 -6.69 15.12 8.75
CA LEU A 66 -6.45 15.78 10.04
C LEU A 66 -7.66 15.67 10.99
N SER A 67 -8.88 15.87 10.46
CA SER A 67 -10.11 15.76 11.25
C SER A 67 -10.38 14.35 11.81
N ALA A 68 -9.76 13.30 11.26
CA ALA A 68 -9.87 11.94 11.78
C ALA A 68 -8.81 11.62 12.86
N ILE A 69 -7.70 12.35 12.88
CA ILE A 69 -6.63 12.21 13.89
C ILE A 69 -6.96 12.99 15.17
N GLU A 70 -7.57 14.17 15.03
CA GLU A 70 -7.97 15.01 16.17
C GLU A 70 -9.06 14.36 17.04
N THR A 71 -9.88 13.45 16.51
CA THR A 71 -10.92 12.75 17.28
C THR A 71 -10.41 11.64 18.21
N HIS A 72 -9.14 11.22 18.09
CA HIS A 72 -8.58 10.12 18.90
C HIS A 72 -7.32 10.46 19.73
N THR A 73 -6.77 11.68 19.63
CA THR A 73 -5.64 12.11 20.47
C THR A 73 -6.05 13.19 21.49
N GLY A 74 -6.41 12.76 22.69
CA GLY A 74 -6.93 13.61 23.77
C GLY A 74 -5.91 14.52 24.46
N LEU A 75 -5.26 15.44 23.73
CA LEU A 75 -4.39 16.48 24.29
C LEU A 75 -4.89 17.90 23.97
N SER A 76 -5.47 18.55 24.99
CA SER A 76 -5.76 20.00 24.93
C SER A 76 -4.60 20.80 25.52
N CYS A 77 -3.94 21.65 24.71
CA CYS A 77 -3.12 22.74 25.25
C CYS A 77 -2.91 23.93 24.29
N ILE A 78 -3.61 25.02 24.59
CA ILE A 78 -3.14 26.42 24.54
C ILE A 78 -2.32 26.87 23.31
N LEU A 79 -2.97 27.65 22.43
CA LEU A 79 -2.40 28.89 21.91
C LEU A 79 -3.48 29.99 21.84
N ARG A 80 -3.09 31.25 22.04
CA ARG A 80 -3.98 32.43 22.07
C ARG A 80 -3.29 33.60 21.36
N LEU A 81 -4.07 34.66 21.09
CA LEU A 81 -3.75 35.91 20.36
C LEU A 81 -3.94 35.80 18.83
N GLY A 82 -4.75 36.64 18.16
CA GLY A 82 -5.69 37.65 18.69
C GLY A 82 -6.29 38.58 17.61
N SER A 83 -7.26 39.44 18.01
CA SER A 83 -8.05 40.42 17.21
C SER A 83 -9.32 39.82 16.56
N SER A 84 -10.57 40.17 16.91
CA SER A 84 -11.31 41.48 16.89
C SER A 84 -11.94 41.78 15.50
N LEU A 85 -13.23 42.12 15.30
CA LEU A 85 -14.44 42.37 16.14
C LEU A 85 -15.66 41.57 15.54
N VAL A 86 -16.95 41.55 15.97
CA VAL A 86 -17.95 42.61 16.29
C VAL A 86 -19.14 42.06 17.14
N ALA A 87 -19.71 42.95 17.97
CA ALA A 87 -20.91 42.97 18.84
C ALA A 87 -22.09 41.92 18.75
N ALA A 88 -22.39 41.33 19.94
CA ALA A 88 -23.64 41.45 20.76
C ALA A 88 -25.04 41.01 20.23
N PRO A 89 -26.12 40.87 21.06
CA PRO A 89 -26.23 40.87 22.55
C PRO A 89 -27.09 39.74 23.21
N LEU A 90 -27.02 39.65 24.56
CA LEU A 90 -28.06 39.22 25.54
C LEU A 90 -28.76 37.84 25.47
N ILE A 91 -28.72 37.10 26.61
CA ILE A 91 -29.90 36.78 27.47
C ILE A 91 -29.44 36.10 28.79
N GLU A 92 -30.09 36.42 29.92
CA GLU A 92 -29.90 35.74 31.22
C GLU A 92 -30.97 34.67 31.50
N ARG A 93 -30.65 33.75 32.45
CA ARG A 93 -31.50 32.85 33.29
C ARG A 93 -31.15 31.36 33.13
N SER A 94 -31.35 30.49 34.13
CA SER A 94 -31.47 30.66 35.59
C SER A 94 -31.41 29.27 36.25
N CYS A 95 -30.73 29.11 37.39
CA CYS A 95 -30.65 27.82 38.08
C CYS A 95 -31.89 27.53 38.94
N ARG A 96 -32.54 26.37 38.77
CA ARG A 96 -33.37 25.77 39.84
C ARG A 96 -33.57 24.25 39.71
N ASN A 97 -33.03 23.54 40.71
CA ASN A 97 -33.57 22.38 41.42
C ASN A 97 -34.56 21.43 40.72
N HIS A 98 -34.27 20.14 40.79
CA HIS A 98 -35.28 19.17 41.21
C HIS A 98 -34.78 18.20 42.30
N ARG A 99 -35.68 17.89 43.24
CA ARG A 99 -35.56 16.79 44.22
C ARG A 99 -36.22 15.52 43.58
N ARG A 100 -36.11 14.28 44.09
CA ARG A 100 -36.00 13.81 45.50
C ARG A 100 -35.60 12.31 45.56
N ASN A 101 -35.15 11.86 46.73
CA ASN A 101 -34.89 10.44 47.11
C ASN A 101 -36.21 9.62 47.20
N PRO A 102 -36.20 8.26 47.15
CA PRO A 102 -35.61 7.36 48.18
C PRO A 102 -34.82 6.15 47.60
N GLY A 103 -34.20 5.24 48.38
CA GLY A 103 -34.05 5.15 49.85
C GLY A 103 -34.58 3.84 50.46
N SER A 104 -33.70 2.87 50.77
CA SER A 104 -34.00 1.63 51.51
C SER A 104 -32.77 1.13 52.30
N GLN A 105 -32.93 0.26 53.31
CA GLN A 105 -31.87 -0.17 54.24
C GLN A 105 -31.84 -1.69 54.49
N ASN A 106 -30.72 -2.16 55.08
CA ASN A 106 -30.36 -3.57 55.30
C ASN A 106 -31.08 -4.25 56.49
N GLY A 107 -31.09 -5.59 56.46
CA GLY A 107 -31.29 -6.47 57.61
C GLY A 107 -30.22 -7.58 57.69
N LYS A 108 -29.86 -8.01 58.91
CA LYS A 108 -29.00 -9.17 59.27
C LYS A 108 -29.82 -10.11 60.20
N PRO A 109 -29.31 -11.14 60.95
CA PRO A 109 -27.96 -11.76 61.02
C PRO A 109 -27.90 -13.32 61.18
N ARG A 110 -26.69 -13.91 61.04
CA ARG A 110 -26.04 -15.05 61.79
C ARG A 110 -24.97 -15.72 60.88
N SER A 111 -23.66 -15.78 61.17
CA SER A 111 -22.86 -16.48 62.23
C SER A 111 -22.64 -17.98 61.92
N ILE A 112 -21.47 -18.66 62.02
CA ILE A 112 -20.34 -18.62 62.99
C ILE A 112 -19.01 -19.18 62.35
N LEU A 113 -17.81 -18.80 62.89
CA LEU A 113 -16.43 -19.35 62.69
C LEU A 113 -15.80 -19.27 61.27
N GLY A 114 -14.47 -19.11 61.10
CA GLY A 114 -13.39 -18.76 62.05
C GLY A 114 -11.96 -19.05 61.50
N GLY A 115 -10.94 -18.26 61.88
CA GLY A 115 -9.50 -18.57 61.65
C GLY A 115 -8.63 -17.42 61.09
N ALA A 116 -7.75 -16.86 61.93
CA ALA A 116 -6.66 -15.89 61.66
C ALA A 116 -5.86 -15.65 62.98
N PRO A 117 -4.77 -14.84 63.05
CA PRO A 117 -3.93 -14.20 62.02
C PRO A 117 -2.48 -14.78 62.09
N ASP A 118 -1.29 -14.15 62.14
CA ASP A 118 -0.76 -12.76 62.09
C ASP A 118 0.80 -12.77 61.87
N HIS A 119 1.45 -11.62 62.03
CA HIS A 119 2.82 -11.36 62.54
C HIS A 119 4.07 -11.22 61.61
N THR A 120 4.33 -9.94 61.23
CA THR A 120 5.51 -9.09 61.63
C THR A 120 6.97 -9.62 61.62
N ILE A 121 8.05 -8.82 61.44
CA ILE A 121 8.33 -7.52 60.76
C ILE A 121 9.87 -7.25 60.84
N GLN A 122 10.45 -6.51 59.86
CA GLN A 122 11.70 -5.71 59.91
C GLN A 122 13.14 -6.27 60.15
N ASN A 123 14.05 -5.65 59.37
CA ASN A 123 15.42 -5.17 59.69
C ASN A 123 16.64 -6.12 59.84
N GLY A 124 17.76 -5.66 59.28
CA GLY A 124 19.12 -6.17 59.49
C GLY A 124 19.89 -6.33 58.17
N GLY A 125 21.07 -5.72 58.05
CA GLY A 125 21.94 -5.90 56.88
C GLY A 125 23.39 -5.50 57.18
N ASN A 126 24.32 -5.88 56.30
CA ASN A 126 25.64 -5.24 56.23
C ASN A 126 26.40 -5.59 54.93
N SER A 127 27.41 -4.75 54.69
CA SER A 127 28.52 -4.82 53.72
C SER A 127 29.23 -6.20 53.63
N ALA A 128 30.08 -6.53 52.63
CA ALA A 128 31.08 -5.68 51.95
C ALA A 128 31.74 -6.38 50.72
N ILE A 129 32.80 -5.72 50.20
CA ILE A 129 33.94 -6.26 49.41
C ILE A 129 33.75 -6.38 47.87
N CYS A 130 34.71 -5.78 47.18
CA CYS A 130 35.05 -5.89 45.75
C CYS A 130 36.46 -6.52 45.66
N PRO A 131 36.87 -7.08 44.52
CA PRO A 131 38.07 -6.48 43.92
C PRO A 131 38.07 -6.38 42.38
N LEU A 132 38.73 -5.33 41.89
CA LEU A 132 39.32 -5.29 40.54
C LEU A 132 40.43 -6.34 40.43
N HIS A 133 40.70 -6.81 39.21
CA HIS A 133 42.07 -6.98 38.74
C HIS A 133 42.20 -6.60 37.27
N CYS A 134 43.36 -6.07 36.89
CA CYS A 134 43.68 -5.56 35.56
C CYS A 134 44.99 -6.17 35.07
N VAL A 135 45.05 -6.55 33.79
CA VAL A 135 46.28 -6.98 33.09
C VAL A 135 46.19 -6.50 31.65
N CYS A 136 47.20 -5.75 31.20
CA CYS A 136 47.46 -5.49 29.78
C CYS A 136 48.40 -6.59 29.23
N ASP A 137 48.41 -6.84 27.91
CA ASP A 137 49.56 -6.41 27.11
C ASP A 137 49.48 -6.73 25.60
N CYS A 138 50.29 -5.96 24.86
CA CYS A 138 50.90 -6.23 23.55
C CYS A 138 50.04 -6.68 22.35
N ALA A 139 50.05 -5.84 21.31
CA ALA A 139 49.63 -6.19 19.96
C ALA A 139 50.71 -7.02 19.21
N LEU A 140 50.27 -7.81 18.23
CA LEU A 140 51.13 -8.45 17.22
C LEU A 140 50.59 -8.14 15.82
N ILE A 141 51.37 -7.39 15.04
CA ILE A 141 51.06 -7.04 13.66
C ILE A 141 51.61 -8.13 12.73
N PHE A 142 50.72 -8.84 12.03
CA PHE A 142 51.12 -9.74 10.94
C PHE A 142 50.84 -9.10 9.59
N TYR A 143 51.90 -8.68 8.90
CA TYR A 143 51.86 -8.44 7.46
C TYR A 143 51.89 -9.78 6.74
N PHE A 144 50.87 -10.06 5.93
CA PHE A 144 50.93 -11.04 4.85
C PHE A 144 50.61 -10.35 3.52
N THR A 145 51.37 -10.69 2.49
CA THR A 145 51.28 -10.07 1.16
C THR A 145 50.92 -11.08 0.08
N SER A 146 50.44 -10.54 -1.04
CA SER A 146 50.28 -11.17 -2.37
C SER A 146 48.99 -11.95 -2.66
N SER A 147 48.73 -12.06 -3.98
CA SER A 147 47.90 -13.07 -4.63
C SER A 147 46.39 -12.92 -4.51
N GLY A 148 45.81 -12.01 -5.31
CA GLY A 148 44.37 -11.88 -5.47
C GLY A 148 43.75 -13.05 -6.25
N ALA A 149 42.87 -13.82 -5.60
CA ALA A 149 41.93 -14.72 -6.25
C ALA A 149 40.61 -13.98 -6.53
N ARG A 150 39.99 -14.21 -7.69
CA ARG A 150 38.63 -13.73 -7.96
C ARG A 150 37.63 -14.58 -7.17
N THR A 151 37.14 -14.07 -6.04
CA THR A 151 35.99 -14.67 -5.37
C THR A 151 34.75 -14.56 -6.26
N ARG A 152 34.10 -15.69 -6.49
CA ARG A 152 32.76 -15.75 -7.09
C ARG A 152 31.78 -15.19 -6.05
N ILE A 153 31.00 -14.19 -6.43
CA ILE A 153 29.95 -13.64 -5.56
C ILE A 153 28.95 -14.76 -5.26
N GLN A 154 28.72 -15.04 -3.97
CA GLN A 154 27.65 -15.93 -3.51
C GLN A 154 26.30 -15.23 -3.65
N ASN A 155 25.23 -15.98 -3.89
CA ASN A 155 23.95 -15.37 -4.19
C ASN A 155 23.30 -14.84 -2.90
N VAL A 156 22.66 -13.67 -2.93
CA VAL A 156 22.10 -13.05 -1.71
C VAL A 156 20.99 -13.93 -1.11
N GLY A 157 20.26 -14.67 -1.95
CA GLY A 157 19.28 -15.67 -1.50
C GLY A 157 19.87 -16.80 -0.64
N ASP A 158 21.15 -17.14 -0.80
CA ASP A 158 21.82 -18.15 0.04
C ASP A 158 22.06 -17.61 1.46
N ILE A 159 22.37 -16.31 1.59
CA ILE A 159 22.69 -15.63 2.86
C ILE A 159 21.43 -15.47 3.73
N ILE A 160 20.28 -15.21 3.11
CA ILE A 160 18.97 -15.12 3.79
C ILE A 160 18.63 -16.44 4.51
N HIS A 161 19.11 -17.59 4.01
CA HIS A 161 18.80 -18.90 4.59
C HIS A 161 19.54 -19.17 5.93
N GLU A 162 20.68 -18.53 6.20
CA GLU A 162 21.41 -18.73 7.48
C GLU A 162 20.78 -18.01 8.67
N GLN A 163 19.90 -17.03 8.46
CA GLN A 163 19.21 -16.30 9.54
C GLN A 163 17.82 -16.87 9.92
N GLY A 164 17.71 -18.20 9.93
CA GLY A 164 16.87 -18.86 10.94
C GLY A 164 15.61 -19.60 10.50
N ILE A 165 15.69 -20.46 9.48
CA ILE A 165 14.74 -21.58 9.33
C ILE A 165 15.50 -22.91 9.29
N SER A 166 15.24 -23.77 10.28
CA SER A 166 15.75 -25.15 10.33
C SER A 166 14.59 -26.12 10.52
N HIS A 167 14.19 -26.76 9.43
CA HIS A 167 13.22 -27.85 9.43
C HIS A 167 13.88 -29.09 8.82
N THR A 168 14.14 -30.09 9.65
CA THR A 168 14.57 -31.43 9.21
C THR A 168 13.40 -32.16 8.56
N PRO A 169 13.47 -32.51 7.26
CA PRO A 169 12.37 -33.23 6.61
C PRO A 169 12.35 -34.69 7.06
N SER A 170 11.24 -35.13 7.67
CA SER A 170 10.91 -36.55 7.76
C SER A 170 10.41 -37.04 6.40
N ALA A 171 10.91 -38.20 5.95
CA ALA A 171 10.64 -38.68 4.59
C ALA A 171 9.18 -39.15 4.42
N PRO A 172 8.45 -38.70 3.38
CA PRO A 172 7.10 -39.16 3.09
C PRO A 172 7.12 -40.56 2.48
N SER A 173 6.16 -41.42 2.87
CA SER A 173 5.89 -42.69 2.20
C SER A 173 5.19 -42.45 0.85
N ALA A 174 5.46 -43.32 -0.13
CA ALA A 174 4.97 -43.14 -1.49
C ALA A 174 3.45 -43.38 -1.63
N GLY A 175 2.74 -42.47 -2.29
CA GLY A 175 1.35 -42.66 -2.72
C GLY A 175 0.67 -41.37 -3.22
N GLY A 176 0.31 -41.34 -4.50
CA GLY A 176 -0.56 -40.29 -5.07
C GLY A 176 0.16 -39.12 -5.74
N THR A 177 0.48 -39.25 -7.04
CA THR A 177 0.88 -38.11 -7.89
C THR A 177 -0.35 -37.28 -8.26
N SER A 178 -0.63 -36.25 -7.48
CA SER A 178 -1.48 -35.13 -7.93
C SER A 178 -0.63 -34.21 -8.81
N GLU A 179 -0.94 -34.11 -10.10
CA GLU A 179 -0.28 -33.16 -10.98
C GLU A 179 -0.71 -31.74 -10.59
N LYS A 180 0.22 -30.96 -10.01
CA LYS A 180 0.06 -29.51 -9.92
C LYS A 180 -0.07 -28.96 -11.35
N PRO A 181 -1.02 -28.05 -11.64
CA PRO A 181 -1.03 -27.30 -12.90
C PRO A 181 0.33 -26.62 -13.08
N GLY A 182 1.07 -27.01 -14.12
CA GLY A 182 2.44 -26.58 -14.32
C GLY A 182 2.50 -25.14 -14.82
N THR A 183 2.75 -24.19 -13.92
CA THR A 183 3.07 -22.80 -14.26
C THR A 183 4.29 -22.79 -15.18
N THR A 184 4.19 -22.22 -16.38
CA THR A 184 5.20 -22.44 -17.41
C THR A 184 6.31 -21.39 -17.37
N PRO A 185 7.60 -21.81 -17.36
CA PRO A 185 8.74 -20.93 -17.62
C PRO A 185 8.85 -20.54 -19.10
N ASN A 186 7.73 -20.12 -19.71
CA ASN A 186 7.64 -19.73 -21.11
C ASN A 186 7.59 -18.20 -21.22
N PRO A 187 8.48 -17.57 -22.00
CA PRO A 187 8.19 -16.24 -22.50
C PRO A 187 7.00 -16.31 -23.48
N PRO A 188 5.94 -15.49 -23.33
CA PRO A 188 4.97 -15.31 -24.40
C PRO A 188 5.68 -14.84 -25.67
N LYS A 189 5.17 -15.24 -26.84
CA LYS A 189 5.84 -15.09 -28.15
C LYS A 189 6.13 -13.62 -28.47
N GLY A 190 7.33 -13.15 -28.11
CA GLY A 190 7.79 -11.79 -28.36
C GLY A 190 8.30 -11.01 -27.15
N LEU A 191 8.51 -11.62 -25.96
CA LEU A 191 9.36 -10.97 -24.95
C LEU A 191 10.77 -10.71 -25.54
N PRO A 192 11.41 -9.56 -25.30
CA PRO A 192 12.83 -9.39 -25.54
C PRO A 192 13.64 -10.34 -24.62
N PRO A 193 14.91 -10.67 -24.94
CA PRO A 193 15.79 -11.39 -24.01
C PRO A 193 15.87 -10.68 -22.65
N ALA A 194 15.91 -11.45 -21.56
CA ALA A 194 16.22 -10.90 -20.24
C ALA A 194 17.69 -10.45 -20.19
N ALA A 195 17.99 -9.42 -19.40
CA ALA A 195 19.38 -9.03 -19.11
C ALA A 195 20.06 -9.94 -18.06
N ALA A 196 19.27 -10.61 -17.22
CA ALA A 196 19.71 -11.62 -16.27
C ALA A 196 19.61 -13.06 -16.84
N ASP A 197 20.55 -13.93 -16.44
CA ASP A 197 20.55 -15.34 -16.82
C ASP A 197 19.40 -16.11 -16.14
N GLY A 198 18.56 -16.80 -16.91
CA GLY A 198 17.54 -17.71 -16.39
C GLY A 198 16.34 -17.94 -17.31
N SER A 199 15.44 -18.83 -16.89
CA SER A 199 14.09 -18.92 -17.45
C SER A 199 13.14 -17.98 -16.69
N ARG A 200 12.38 -17.18 -17.43
CA ARG A 200 11.31 -16.31 -16.91
C ARG A 200 9.97 -17.05 -16.90
N MET A 201 9.06 -16.60 -16.06
CA MET A 201 7.67 -17.06 -16.07
C MET A 201 6.85 -16.39 -17.18
N ASN A 202 5.66 -16.91 -17.46
CA ASN A 202 4.70 -16.24 -18.33
C ASN A 202 4.00 -15.09 -17.58
N ALA A 203 4.67 -13.93 -17.45
CA ALA A 203 4.26 -12.83 -16.57
C ALA A 203 4.27 -11.44 -17.25
N THR A 204 3.54 -10.49 -16.65
CA THR A 204 3.48 -9.08 -17.06
C THR A 204 3.25 -8.16 -15.85
N PHE A 205 3.66 -6.90 -15.97
CA PHE A 205 3.06 -5.82 -15.20
C PHE A 205 1.67 -5.48 -15.74
N VAL A 206 0.75 -5.07 -14.87
CA VAL A 206 -0.56 -4.55 -15.26
C VAL A 206 -0.85 -3.23 -14.54
N THR A 207 -1.39 -2.28 -15.29
CA THR A 207 -1.78 -0.95 -14.79
C THR A 207 -3.12 -0.56 -15.39
N LEU A 208 -4.10 -0.27 -14.53
CA LEU A 208 -5.26 0.53 -14.89
C LEU A 208 -4.88 2.02 -14.77
N ALA A 209 -4.94 2.79 -15.86
CA ALA A 209 -4.61 4.21 -15.84
C ALA A 209 -5.33 4.99 -16.93
N ARG A 210 -5.70 6.24 -16.63
CA ARG A 210 -6.29 7.16 -17.61
C ARG A 210 -5.16 7.96 -18.28
N ASN A 211 -5.47 8.58 -19.42
CA ASN A 211 -4.52 9.46 -20.12
C ASN A 211 -3.96 10.61 -19.25
N THR A 212 -4.75 11.09 -18.27
CA THR A 212 -4.34 12.12 -17.31
C THR A 212 -3.20 11.70 -16.38
N ASP A 213 -3.07 10.39 -16.15
CA ASP A 213 -2.22 9.85 -15.09
C ASP A 213 -0.77 9.60 -15.57
N ILE A 214 -0.49 9.95 -16.84
CA ILE A 214 0.76 9.68 -17.55
C ILE A 214 2.02 10.17 -16.82
N TRP A 215 1.96 11.34 -16.16
CA TRP A 215 3.12 11.91 -15.47
C TRP A 215 3.40 11.25 -14.12
N GLU A 216 2.43 10.56 -13.54
CA GLU A 216 2.56 9.83 -12.29
C GLU A 216 2.98 8.39 -12.54
N ILE A 217 2.33 7.68 -13.49
CA ILE A 217 2.76 6.34 -13.90
C ILE A 217 4.18 6.35 -14.51
N ALA A 218 4.61 7.45 -15.14
CA ALA A 218 5.99 7.61 -15.59
C ALA A 218 7.03 7.56 -14.45
N LYS A 219 6.68 7.99 -13.23
CA LYS A 219 7.54 7.86 -12.03
C LYS A 219 7.56 6.42 -11.53
N SER A 220 6.39 5.78 -11.53
CA SER A 220 6.22 4.39 -11.10
C SER A 220 6.96 3.41 -12.01
N ILE A 221 6.87 3.58 -13.34
CA ILE A 221 7.68 2.83 -14.31
C ILE A 221 9.17 3.05 -14.04
N ARG A 222 9.61 4.28 -13.76
CA ARG A 222 11.03 4.54 -13.41
C ARG A 222 11.48 3.82 -12.14
N ASN A 223 10.64 3.72 -11.12
CA ASN A 223 10.91 2.93 -9.91
C ASN A 223 11.01 1.44 -10.24
N VAL A 224 10.02 0.88 -10.93
CA VAL A 224 9.98 -0.55 -11.32
C VAL A 224 11.17 -0.93 -12.20
N GLU A 225 11.54 -0.10 -13.18
CA GLU A 225 12.68 -0.33 -14.05
C GLU A 225 14.03 -0.22 -13.32
N ASP A 226 14.22 0.76 -12.43
CA ASP A 226 15.47 0.91 -11.68
C ASP A 226 15.65 -0.22 -10.64
N ARG A 227 14.59 -0.61 -9.93
CA ARG A 227 14.69 -1.61 -8.86
C ARG A 227 14.62 -3.06 -9.35
N PHE A 228 13.96 -3.33 -10.47
CA PHE A 228 13.69 -4.70 -10.92
C PHE A 228 13.78 -4.87 -12.45
N ASN A 229 12.90 -4.20 -13.22
CA ASN A 229 12.57 -4.69 -14.56
C ASN A 229 13.70 -4.54 -15.59
N ARG A 230 14.66 -3.62 -15.41
CA ARG A 230 15.84 -3.53 -16.29
C ARG A 230 16.68 -4.83 -16.34
N ASN A 231 16.52 -5.71 -15.35
CA ASN A 231 17.18 -7.01 -15.27
C ASN A 231 16.39 -8.11 -16.00
N TYR A 232 15.06 -7.99 -16.09
CA TYR A 232 14.17 -9.09 -16.49
C TYR A 232 13.33 -8.80 -17.74
N ASN A 233 13.14 -7.53 -18.12
CA ASN A 233 12.47 -7.08 -19.34
C ASN A 233 11.09 -7.73 -19.55
N TYR A 234 10.30 -7.83 -18.47
CA TYR A 234 8.91 -8.27 -18.52
C TYR A 234 8.02 -7.22 -19.19
N ASP A 235 6.97 -7.70 -19.86
CA ASP A 235 5.97 -6.87 -20.55
C ASP A 235 5.15 -6.02 -19.58
N TRP A 236 4.49 -4.99 -20.12
CA TRP A 236 3.60 -4.11 -19.37
C TRP A 236 2.28 -3.91 -20.10
N VAL A 237 1.17 -4.33 -19.50
CA VAL A 237 -0.19 -4.14 -20.02
C VAL A 237 -0.81 -2.91 -19.36
N PHE A 238 -1.16 -1.92 -20.17
CA PHE A 238 -1.94 -0.76 -19.75
C PHE A 238 -3.41 -0.93 -20.16
N LEU A 239 -4.34 -0.70 -19.22
CA LEU A 239 -5.79 -0.84 -19.38
C LEU A 239 -6.47 0.50 -19.03
N ASN A 240 -7.57 0.85 -19.71
CA ASN A 240 -8.25 2.15 -19.58
C ASN A 240 -9.71 2.07 -20.09
N ASP A 241 -10.62 2.83 -19.49
CA ASP A 241 -12.02 2.93 -19.94
C ASP A 241 -12.21 3.85 -21.16
N ALA A 242 -11.16 4.60 -21.51
CA ALA A 242 -11.03 5.35 -22.76
C ALA A 242 -9.85 4.87 -23.61
N GLU A 243 -9.83 5.27 -24.89
CA GLU A 243 -8.67 5.04 -25.76
C GLU A 243 -7.43 5.76 -25.24
N PHE A 244 -6.30 5.05 -25.17
CA PHE A 244 -5.01 5.63 -24.82
C PHE A 244 -4.50 6.56 -25.92
N ASP A 245 -4.06 7.76 -25.55
CA ASP A 245 -3.58 8.75 -26.51
C ASP A 245 -2.12 8.53 -26.95
N ASP A 246 -1.74 9.25 -27.99
CA ASP A 246 -0.42 9.20 -28.63
C ASP A 246 0.73 9.60 -27.67
N THR A 247 0.46 10.44 -26.67
CA THR A 247 1.42 10.87 -25.66
C THR A 247 1.61 9.77 -24.62
N PHE A 248 0.51 9.22 -24.10
CA PHE A 248 0.55 8.12 -23.13
C PHE A 248 1.35 6.94 -23.70
N LYS A 249 1.00 6.51 -24.93
CA LYS A 249 1.66 5.41 -25.65
C LYS A 249 3.16 5.69 -25.87
N LYS A 250 3.54 6.86 -26.39
CA LYS A 250 4.96 7.18 -26.68
C LYS A 250 5.80 7.29 -25.42
N VAL A 251 5.28 7.93 -24.37
CA VAL A 251 6.01 8.12 -23.11
C VAL A 251 6.22 6.76 -22.44
N THR A 252 5.18 5.98 -22.18
CA THR A 252 5.32 4.65 -21.52
C THR A 252 6.17 3.67 -22.32
N THR A 253 6.00 3.60 -23.66
CA THR A 253 6.89 2.79 -24.55
C THR A 253 8.36 3.22 -24.48
N SER A 254 8.66 4.48 -24.16
CA SER A 254 10.06 4.97 -24.03
C SER A 254 10.68 4.74 -22.65
N LEU A 255 9.89 4.24 -21.68
CA LEU A 255 10.32 4.02 -20.30
C LEU A 255 10.46 2.54 -19.97
N VAL A 256 9.53 1.70 -20.43
CA VAL A 256 9.49 0.25 -20.15
C VAL A 256 10.56 -0.48 -20.98
N SER A 257 11.25 -1.46 -20.37
CA SER A 257 12.31 -2.25 -21.02
C SER A 257 11.85 -3.59 -21.60
N GLY A 258 10.65 -4.05 -21.24
CA GLY A 258 9.88 -5.10 -21.95
C GLY A 258 8.97 -4.51 -23.04
N LYS A 259 7.97 -5.26 -23.52
CA LYS A 259 7.01 -4.78 -24.51
C LYS A 259 5.77 -4.19 -23.84
N THR A 260 5.39 -2.97 -24.21
CA THR A 260 4.12 -2.37 -23.80
C THR A 260 2.94 -2.86 -24.64
N LYS A 261 1.82 -3.19 -24.00
CA LYS A 261 0.52 -3.47 -24.61
C LYS A 261 -0.51 -2.47 -24.09
N TYR A 262 -1.49 -2.08 -24.91
CA TYR A 262 -2.51 -1.08 -24.56
C TYR A 262 -3.91 -1.63 -24.88
N GLY A 263 -4.81 -1.65 -23.91
CA GLY A 263 -6.16 -2.19 -24.04
C GLY A 263 -7.25 -1.20 -23.62
N LEU A 264 -8.26 -1.08 -24.47
CA LEU A 264 -9.54 -0.46 -24.12
C LEU A 264 -10.40 -1.49 -23.37
N ILE A 265 -10.98 -1.09 -22.24
CA ILE A 265 -11.86 -1.96 -21.44
C ILE A 265 -13.21 -2.16 -22.16
N PRO A 266 -13.71 -3.40 -22.28
CA PRO A 266 -15.06 -3.67 -22.78
C PRO A 266 -16.14 -3.01 -21.90
N LYS A 267 -17.18 -2.42 -22.51
CA LYS A 267 -18.20 -1.61 -21.81
C LYS A 267 -19.05 -2.44 -20.84
N GLU A 268 -19.21 -3.72 -21.12
CA GLU A 268 -19.81 -4.74 -20.27
C GLU A 268 -19.04 -4.96 -18.95
N HIS A 269 -17.73 -4.67 -18.93
CA HIS A 269 -16.89 -4.75 -17.73
C HIS A 269 -16.84 -3.40 -16.98
N TRP A 270 -17.05 -2.27 -17.67
CA TRP A 270 -17.01 -0.91 -17.11
C TRP A 270 -18.34 -0.16 -17.24
N GLY A 271 -19.28 -0.48 -16.36
CA GLY A 271 -20.60 0.12 -16.31
C GLY A 271 -21.46 -0.45 -15.18
N PHE A 272 -22.75 -0.07 -15.15
CA PHE A 272 -23.75 -0.69 -14.29
C PHE A 272 -24.35 -1.93 -14.99
N PRO A 273 -24.30 -3.14 -14.40
CA PRO A 273 -25.00 -4.30 -14.94
C PRO A 273 -26.52 -4.18 -14.76
N GLU A 274 -27.28 -4.94 -15.55
CA GLU A 274 -28.75 -4.82 -15.71
C GLU A 274 -29.58 -4.98 -14.42
N TRP A 275 -29.03 -5.60 -13.38
CA TRP A 275 -29.70 -5.81 -12.08
C TRP A 275 -29.42 -4.70 -11.06
N ILE A 276 -28.71 -3.63 -11.45
CA ILE A 276 -28.43 -2.48 -10.59
C ILE A 276 -29.42 -1.36 -10.85
N ASP A 277 -30.24 -1.09 -9.83
CA ASP A 277 -31.06 0.11 -9.73
C ASP A 277 -30.14 1.34 -9.60
N GLN A 278 -30.05 2.10 -10.70
CA GLN A 278 -29.17 3.26 -10.80
C GLN A 278 -29.66 4.46 -9.97
N ASP A 279 -30.98 4.55 -9.68
CA ASP A 279 -31.55 5.59 -8.83
C ASP A 279 -31.26 5.28 -7.36
N LYS A 280 -31.41 4.03 -6.92
CA LYS A 280 -30.93 3.56 -5.61
C LYS A 280 -29.42 3.78 -5.47
N ALA A 281 -28.63 3.41 -6.47
CA ALA A 281 -27.18 3.63 -6.46
C ALA A 281 -26.81 5.13 -6.47
N ALA A 282 -27.64 6.01 -7.04
CA ALA A 282 -27.47 7.46 -6.94
C ALA A 282 -27.74 7.97 -5.52
N ASN A 283 -28.86 7.57 -4.90
CA ASN A 283 -29.19 7.95 -3.53
C ASN A 283 -28.11 7.51 -2.51
N VAL A 284 -27.50 6.33 -2.68
CA VAL A 284 -26.34 5.88 -1.88
C VAL A 284 -25.14 6.81 -2.04
N ARG A 285 -24.83 7.24 -3.27
CA ARG A 285 -23.71 8.17 -3.52
C ARG A 285 -23.93 9.52 -2.86
N GLU A 286 -25.16 10.01 -2.81
CA GLU A 286 -25.50 11.26 -2.09
C GLU A 286 -25.38 11.11 -0.56
N ASP A 287 -25.86 10.02 0.05
CA ASP A 287 -25.62 9.74 1.50
C ASP A 287 -24.12 9.70 1.82
N MET A 288 -23.34 8.97 1.02
CA MET A 288 -21.90 8.87 1.23
C MET A 288 -21.17 10.21 0.98
N ARG A 289 -21.69 11.08 0.11
CA ARG A 289 -21.21 12.45 -0.11
C ARG A 289 -21.44 13.32 1.13
N GLU A 290 -22.64 13.29 1.69
CA GLU A 290 -23.00 14.06 2.89
C GLU A 290 -22.25 13.59 4.13
N ARG A 291 -22.01 12.28 4.24
CA ARG A 291 -21.17 11.64 5.27
C ARG A 291 -19.66 11.78 5.05
N LYS A 292 -19.23 12.42 3.95
CA LYS A 292 -17.82 12.67 3.58
C LYS A 292 -16.96 11.40 3.46
N ILE A 293 -17.55 10.27 3.08
CA ILE A 293 -16.82 9.03 2.86
C ILE A 293 -15.90 9.19 1.63
N ILE A 294 -14.64 8.77 1.73
CA ILE A 294 -13.67 8.92 0.64
C ILE A 294 -14.13 8.15 -0.62
N TYR A 295 -14.16 8.86 -1.75
CA TYR A 295 -14.76 8.44 -3.03
C TYR A 295 -16.25 8.04 -2.94
N GLY A 296 -16.95 8.45 -1.88
CA GLY A 296 -18.33 8.08 -1.58
C GLY A 296 -19.33 8.41 -2.68
N ASP A 297 -19.12 9.52 -3.40
CA ASP A 297 -19.94 10.00 -4.51
C ASP A 297 -19.45 9.53 -5.90
N SER A 298 -18.28 8.90 -5.97
CA SER A 298 -17.63 8.56 -7.24
C SER A 298 -18.25 7.34 -7.93
N ILE A 299 -18.64 7.52 -9.20
CA ILE A 299 -19.12 6.44 -10.08
C ILE A 299 -17.92 5.66 -10.65
N SER A 300 -16.91 6.34 -11.17
CA SER A 300 -15.75 5.70 -11.81
C SER A 300 -14.89 4.92 -10.81
N TYR A 301 -14.82 5.33 -9.55
CA TYR A 301 -14.15 4.55 -8.50
C TYR A 301 -14.85 3.20 -8.25
N ARG A 302 -16.19 3.15 -8.33
CA ARG A 302 -16.96 1.90 -8.19
C ARG A 302 -16.82 0.99 -9.41
N HIS A 303 -16.77 1.57 -10.62
CA HIS A 303 -16.42 0.80 -11.82
C HIS A 303 -14.99 0.25 -11.73
N MET A 304 -14.03 1.03 -11.22
CA MET A 304 -12.66 0.55 -10.95
C MET A 304 -12.64 -0.62 -9.97
N CYS A 305 -13.22 -0.50 -8.77
CA CYS A 305 -13.18 -1.58 -7.78
C CYS A 305 -13.89 -2.85 -8.28
N ARG A 306 -14.98 -2.72 -9.04
CA ARG A 306 -15.62 -3.86 -9.74
C ARG A 306 -14.73 -4.45 -10.84
N TYR A 307 -14.02 -3.60 -11.59
CA TYR A 307 -13.15 -4.01 -12.70
C TYR A 307 -11.92 -4.79 -12.22
N GLU A 308 -11.26 -4.31 -11.17
CA GLU A 308 -10.16 -5.03 -10.54
C GLU A 308 -10.68 -6.32 -9.85
N SER A 309 -11.79 -6.25 -9.10
CA SER A 309 -12.40 -7.44 -8.48
C SER A 309 -12.75 -8.55 -9.47
N GLY A 310 -13.19 -8.19 -10.69
CA GLY A 310 -13.92 -9.11 -11.57
C GLY A 310 -13.32 -9.35 -12.95
N PHE A 311 -12.58 -8.41 -13.53
CA PHE A 311 -12.48 -8.31 -14.99
C PHE A 311 -11.09 -8.07 -15.59
N PHE A 312 -10.13 -7.48 -14.87
CA PHE A 312 -8.79 -7.23 -15.45
C PHE A 312 -8.13 -8.54 -15.93
N PHE A 313 -8.17 -9.59 -15.11
CA PHE A 313 -7.65 -10.92 -15.43
C PHE A 313 -8.40 -11.65 -16.57
N ARG A 314 -9.61 -11.17 -16.92
CA ARG A 314 -10.44 -11.63 -18.06
C ARG A 314 -10.21 -10.78 -19.34
N HIS A 315 -9.46 -9.68 -19.28
CA HIS A 315 -9.20 -8.82 -20.45
C HIS A 315 -8.38 -9.57 -21.53
N PRO A 316 -8.68 -9.43 -22.83
CA PRO A 316 -8.00 -10.20 -23.89
C PRO A 316 -6.47 -10.15 -23.89
N LEU A 317 -5.87 -9.01 -23.50
CA LEU A 317 -4.41 -8.87 -23.38
C LEU A 317 -3.81 -9.61 -22.17
N MET A 318 -4.61 -9.85 -21.13
CA MET A 318 -4.19 -10.59 -19.93
C MET A 318 -4.29 -12.10 -20.12
N LEU A 319 -5.08 -12.58 -21.09
CA LEU A 319 -5.19 -14.01 -21.43
C LEU A 319 -3.89 -14.61 -21.99
N ASP A 320 -2.95 -13.77 -22.44
CA ASP A 320 -1.60 -14.20 -22.83
C ASP A 320 -0.76 -14.72 -21.65
N TYR A 321 -1.08 -14.33 -20.40
CA TYR A 321 -0.22 -14.48 -19.22
C TYR A 321 -0.79 -15.41 -18.14
N GLU A 322 0.12 -16.00 -17.36
CA GLU A 322 -0.18 -16.75 -16.13
C GLU A 322 -0.06 -15.88 -14.87
N TRP A 323 0.84 -14.90 -14.85
CA TRP A 323 1.11 -14.05 -13.69
C TRP A 323 0.94 -12.57 -13.99
N TYR A 324 0.55 -11.81 -12.97
CA TYR A 324 0.51 -10.35 -13.01
C TYR A 324 1.26 -9.73 -11.83
N TRP A 325 1.83 -8.55 -12.04
CA TRP A 325 2.21 -7.62 -10.96
C TRP A 325 1.44 -6.32 -11.19
N ARG A 326 0.51 -5.98 -10.29
CA ARG A 326 -0.25 -4.72 -10.36
C ARG A 326 0.65 -3.54 -9.94
N VAL A 327 0.64 -2.49 -10.75
CA VAL A 327 1.40 -1.25 -10.50
C VAL A 327 0.50 -0.05 -10.77
N GLU A 328 0.14 0.66 -9.71
CA GLU A 328 -0.59 1.92 -9.78
C GLU A 328 0.33 3.12 -10.15
N PRO A 329 -0.23 4.24 -10.61
CA PRO A 329 0.48 5.53 -10.66
C PRO A 329 0.93 5.99 -9.26
N SER A 330 1.93 6.88 -9.22
CA SER A 330 2.46 7.50 -7.98
C SER A 330 3.13 6.56 -6.96
N ILE A 331 3.36 5.28 -7.28
CA ILE A 331 4.11 4.37 -6.39
C ILE A 331 5.62 4.64 -6.42
N GLU A 332 6.30 4.28 -5.34
CA GLU A 332 7.76 4.23 -5.23
C GLU A 332 8.24 2.85 -4.78
N LEU A 333 9.44 2.44 -5.23
CA LEU A 333 10.12 1.21 -4.78
C LEU A 333 11.47 1.58 -4.15
N TYR A 334 11.61 1.31 -2.86
CA TYR A 334 12.72 1.84 -2.10
C TYR A 334 14.00 1.02 -2.15
N CYS A 335 13.92 -0.28 -2.44
CA CYS A 335 15.04 -1.23 -2.43
C CYS A 335 15.30 -1.86 -3.81
N ASP A 336 16.53 -2.35 -4.04
CA ASP A 336 16.89 -3.14 -5.22
C ASP A 336 16.40 -4.59 -5.09
N ILE A 337 15.66 -5.07 -6.10
CA ILE A 337 15.05 -6.40 -6.13
C ILE A 337 15.88 -7.29 -7.07
N GLN A 338 16.72 -8.15 -6.48
CA GLN A 338 17.84 -8.81 -7.16
C GLN A 338 17.53 -10.25 -7.63
N TYR A 339 16.26 -10.66 -7.58
CA TYR A 339 15.75 -11.95 -8.07
C TYR A 339 14.44 -11.75 -8.83
N ASP A 340 14.08 -12.72 -9.67
CA ASP A 340 12.82 -12.74 -10.42
C ASP A 340 11.66 -13.11 -9.47
N THR A 341 10.78 -12.13 -9.18
CA THR A 341 9.69 -12.26 -8.20
C THR A 341 8.58 -13.20 -8.69
N PHE A 342 8.29 -13.22 -9.99
CA PHE A 342 7.33 -14.16 -10.58
C PHE A 342 7.85 -15.59 -10.48
N LYS A 343 9.15 -15.79 -10.77
CA LYS A 343 9.79 -17.10 -10.60
C LYS A 343 9.85 -17.51 -9.13
N TYR A 344 10.13 -16.60 -8.21
CA TYR A 344 10.07 -16.88 -6.77
C TYR A 344 8.68 -17.39 -6.37
N MET A 345 7.61 -16.69 -6.78
CA MET A 345 6.23 -17.09 -6.48
C MET A 345 5.92 -18.50 -7.04
N ALA A 346 6.29 -18.76 -8.29
CA ALA A 346 6.08 -20.05 -8.94
C ALA A 346 6.85 -21.21 -8.28
N ASP A 347 8.17 -21.04 -8.07
CA ASP A 347 9.05 -22.07 -7.49
C ASP A 347 8.63 -22.45 -6.07
N HIS A 348 8.13 -21.49 -5.28
CA HIS A 348 7.68 -21.70 -3.90
C HIS A 348 6.17 -22.01 -3.78
N GLY A 349 5.47 -22.20 -4.90
CA GLY A 349 4.04 -22.57 -4.93
C GLY A 349 3.09 -21.53 -4.37
N LYS A 350 3.48 -20.25 -4.40
CA LYS A 350 2.64 -19.12 -3.99
C LYS A 350 1.63 -18.76 -5.10
N LYS A 351 0.55 -18.07 -4.74
CA LYS A 351 -0.52 -17.65 -5.67
C LYS A 351 -0.98 -16.20 -5.50
N TYR A 352 -0.79 -15.63 -4.32
CA TYR A 352 -1.13 -14.23 -4.03
C TYR A 352 -0.13 -13.64 -3.05
N SER A 353 0.19 -12.36 -3.19
CA SER A 353 1.17 -11.68 -2.35
C SER A 353 0.88 -10.19 -2.17
N PHE A 354 1.47 -9.64 -1.11
CA PHE A 354 1.29 -8.25 -0.69
C PHE A 354 2.54 -7.71 0.03
N VAL A 355 2.60 -6.38 0.15
CA VAL A 355 3.62 -5.64 0.94
C VAL A 355 2.99 -4.78 2.04
N ILE A 356 1.69 -4.50 1.98
CA ILE A 356 0.95 -3.72 3.00
C ILE A 356 -0.38 -4.43 3.28
N SER A 357 -0.81 -4.44 4.55
CA SER A 357 -2.14 -4.89 4.95
C SER A 357 -2.70 -4.03 6.09
N LEU A 358 -4.01 -3.75 6.07
CA LEU A 358 -4.66 -2.77 6.95
C LEU A 358 -6.14 -3.10 7.19
N TYR A 359 -6.78 -2.33 8.06
CA TYR A 359 -8.23 -2.33 8.22
C TYR A 359 -8.93 -1.49 7.13
N GLU A 360 -10.06 -1.98 6.59
CA GLU A 360 -10.96 -1.17 5.72
C GLU A 360 -11.94 -0.35 6.56
N TYR A 361 -12.40 0.77 6.00
CA TYR A 361 -13.44 1.62 6.59
C TYR A 361 -14.81 0.90 6.56
N VAL A 362 -15.34 0.58 7.74
CA VAL A 362 -16.54 -0.25 7.93
C VAL A 362 -17.76 0.31 7.18
N GLU A 363 -17.88 1.64 7.07
CA GLU A 363 -18.95 2.35 6.37
C GLU A 363 -19.04 2.05 4.87
N THR A 364 -18.01 1.45 4.30
CA THR A 364 -17.84 1.22 2.85
C THR A 364 -18.18 -0.21 2.43
N ILE A 365 -18.20 -1.13 3.40
CA ILE A 365 -18.40 -2.57 3.25
C ILE A 365 -19.43 -3.20 4.24
N PRO A 366 -20.47 -2.49 4.75
CA PRO A 366 -21.29 -2.98 5.86
C PRO A 366 -22.01 -4.33 5.61
N THR A 367 -22.26 -4.76 4.36
CA THR A 367 -22.82 -6.10 4.07
C THR A 367 -21.87 -7.06 3.35
N LEU A 368 -20.61 -6.68 3.10
CA LEU A 368 -19.63 -7.53 2.40
C LEU A 368 -19.41 -8.88 3.10
N TRP A 369 -19.29 -8.88 4.43
CA TRP A 369 -19.09 -10.12 5.18
C TRP A 369 -20.33 -11.01 5.25
N ASP A 370 -21.53 -10.43 5.24
CA ASP A 370 -22.76 -11.22 5.15
C ASP A 370 -22.88 -11.89 3.78
N SER A 371 -22.47 -11.20 2.71
CA SER A 371 -22.38 -11.75 1.36
C SER A 371 -21.32 -12.86 1.26
N ALA A 372 -20.14 -12.67 1.87
CA ALA A 372 -19.12 -13.72 1.99
C ALA A 372 -19.62 -14.94 2.79
N LYS A 373 -20.38 -14.75 3.88
CA LYS A 373 -21.01 -15.84 4.64
C LYS A 373 -22.08 -16.58 3.83
N LYS A 374 -22.91 -15.89 3.03
CA LYS A 374 -23.83 -16.55 2.07
C LYS A 374 -23.05 -17.45 1.11
N PHE A 375 -21.93 -16.95 0.56
CA PHE A 375 -21.07 -17.73 -0.34
C PHE A 375 -20.50 -18.96 0.36
N MET A 376 -19.86 -18.82 1.54
CA MET A 376 -19.31 -19.95 2.30
C MET A 376 -20.36 -21.01 2.66
N GLN A 377 -21.62 -20.62 2.90
CA GLN A 377 -22.72 -21.55 3.18
C GLN A 377 -23.25 -22.25 1.92
N LYS A 378 -23.18 -21.59 0.75
CA LYS A 378 -23.63 -22.11 -0.55
C LYS A 378 -22.57 -22.98 -1.24
N HIS A 379 -21.29 -22.65 -1.02
CA HIS A 379 -20.12 -23.23 -1.67
C HIS A 379 -19.03 -23.67 -0.67
N PRO A 380 -19.33 -24.58 0.28
CA PRO A 380 -18.32 -25.11 1.19
C PRO A 380 -17.17 -25.82 0.44
N GLU A 381 -17.40 -26.33 -0.76
CA GLU A 381 -16.39 -26.96 -1.62
C GLU A 381 -15.29 -26.00 -2.13
N HIS A 382 -15.54 -24.69 -2.10
CA HIS A 382 -14.59 -23.66 -2.52
C HIS A 382 -13.72 -23.12 -1.36
N ILE A 383 -13.91 -23.63 -0.15
CA ILE A 383 -13.21 -23.16 1.06
C ILE A 383 -12.09 -24.14 1.42
N ALA A 384 -10.83 -23.67 1.41
CA ALA A 384 -9.69 -24.51 1.72
C ALA A 384 -9.64 -24.88 3.22
N GLU A 385 -9.23 -26.10 3.57
CA GLU A 385 -9.22 -26.57 4.96
C GLU A 385 -8.20 -25.84 5.85
N ASP A 386 -7.02 -25.50 5.30
CA ASP A 386 -5.94 -24.76 5.99
C ASP A 386 -5.82 -23.31 5.46
N ASN A 387 -6.97 -22.63 5.42
CA ASN A 387 -7.09 -21.25 4.96
C ASN A 387 -6.66 -20.20 6.02
N SER A 388 -6.81 -18.92 5.69
CA SER A 388 -6.43 -17.79 6.53
C SER A 388 -7.62 -17.10 7.23
N MET A 389 -8.66 -17.82 7.62
CA MET A 389 -9.84 -17.27 8.32
C MET A 389 -9.48 -16.42 9.54
N GLN A 390 -8.43 -16.76 10.29
CA GLN A 390 -7.96 -15.99 11.45
C GLN A 390 -7.31 -14.63 11.10
N PHE A 391 -6.92 -14.42 9.84
CA PHE A 391 -6.58 -13.10 9.32
C PHE A 391 -7.85 -12.24 9.17
N LEU A 392 -8.96 -12.83 8.69
CA LEU A 392 -10.24 -12.14 8.48
C LEU A 392 -11.10 -12.02 9.76
N SER A 393 -10.92 -12.88 10.76
CA SER A 393 -11.89 -12.99 11.86
C SER A 393 -11.29 -13.47 13.18
N ASP A 394 -11.61 -12.75 14.25
CA ASP A 394 -11.25 -13.08 15.64
C ASP A 394 -12.22 -14.08 16.31
N ASP A 395 -13.38 -14.39 15.69
CA ASP A 395 -14.44 -15.19 16.32
C ASP A 395 -14.82 -16.48 15.57
N ASN A 396 -13.95 -16.90 14.63
CA ASN A 396 -14.12 -18.01 13.67
C ASN A 396 -15.22 -17.75 12.63
N GLY A 397 -15.21 -16.55 12.05
CA GLY A 397 -15.94 -16.21 10.83
C GLY A 397 -17.36 -15.67 11.02
N LYS A 398 -17.79 -15.37 12.24
CA LYS A 398 -19.13 -14.79 12.51
C LYS A 398 -19.11 -13.31 12.15
N THR A 399 -18.04 -12.60 12.55
CA THR A 399 -17.74 -11.22 12.19
C THR A 399 -16.44 -11.12 11.37
N TYR A 400 -16.35 -10.09 10.53
CA TYR A 400 -15.13 -9.67 9.84
C TYR A 400 -14.43 -8.66 10.73
N ASN A 401 -13.13 -8.80 10.93
CA ASN A 401 -12.31 -7.82 11.64
C ASN A 401 -11.87 -6.65 10.74
N HIS A 402 -12.21 -6.69 9.45
CA HIS A 402 -11.89 -5.70 8.40
C HIS A 402 -10.44 -5.71 7.88
N CYS A 403 -9.59 -6.65 8.29
CA CYS A 403 -8.23 -6.82 7.77
C CYS A 403 -8.20 -7.28 6.31
N HIS A 404 -7.45 -6.55 5.48
CA HIS A 404 -7.23 -6.87 4.07
C HIS A 404 -5.78 -6.55 3.62
N PHE A 405 -5.34 -7.22 2.56
CA PHE A 405 -4.12 -6.94 1.81
C PHE A 405 -4.37 -5.79 0.83
N TRP A 406 -3.41 -4.87 0.69
CA TRP A 406 -3.64 -3.61 -0.02
C TRP A 406 -3.34 -3.70 -1.53
N SER A 407 -4.38 -3.90 -2.33
CA SER A 407 -4.36 -4.35 -3.73
C SER A 407 -3.62 -3.48 -4.76
N ASN A 408 -3.21 -2.25 -4.42
CA ASN A 408 -2.38 -1.45 -5.33
C ASN A 408 -0.97 -2.05 -5.54
N PHE A 409 -0.52 -2.90 -4.61
CA PHE A 409 0.55 -3.86 -4.85
C PHE A 409 -0.01 -5.28 -4.76
N GLU A 410 0.07 -6.02 -5.87
CA GLU A 410 -0.20 -7.45 -5.92
C GLU A 410 0.78 -8.11 -6.88
N ILE A 411 1.36 -9.25 -6.48
CA ILE A 411 1.91 -10.23 -7.44
C ILE A 411 1.10 -11.51 -7.28
N GLY A 412 0.47 -12.00 -8.35
CA GLY A 412 -0.49 -13.10 -8.25
C GLY A 412 -0.62 -13.99 -9.48
N ASP A 413 -1.15 -15.19 -9.23
CA ASP A 413 -1.48 -16.22 -10.21
C ASP A 413 -2.86 -15.92 -10.82
N LEU A 414 -2.89 -15.60 -12.11
CA LEU A 414 -4.11 -15.37 -12.87
C LEU A 414 -4.97 -16.64 -12.99
N ASN A 415 -4.39 -17.84 -12.84
CA ASN A 415 -5.14 -19.10 -12.86
C ASN A 415 -6.01 -19.27 -11.60
N TRP A 416 -5.60 -18.72 -10.45
CA TRP A 416 -6.45 -18.65 -9.27
C TRP A 416 -7.63 -17.69 -9.47
N LEU A 417 -7.40 -16.47 -9.98
CA LEU A 417 -8.48 -15.52 -10.30
C LEU A 417 -9.44 -16.05 -11.38
N ARG A 418 -8.94 -16.90 -12.29
CA ARG A 418 -9.74 -17.62 -13.31
C ARG A 418 -10.37 -18.93 -12.80
N SER A 419 -10.15 -19.31 -11.54
CA SER A 419 -10.70 -20.56 -10.98
C SER A 419 -12.21 -20.44 -10.70
N GLN A 420 -12.94 -21.56 -10.80
CA GLN A 420 -14.39 -21.56 -10.55
C GLN A 420 -14.75 -21.02 -9.15
N ALA A 421 -13.91 -21.27 -8.14
CA ALA A 421 -14.09 -20.74 -6.78
C ALA A 421 -14.09 -19.21 -6.74
N TYR A 422 -13.13 -18.58 -7.43
CA TYR A 422 -13.06 -17.11 -7.52
C TYR A 422 -14.19 -16.53 -8.37
N LEU A 423 -14.51 -17.18 -9.50
CA LEU A 423 -15.59 -16.75 -10.40
C LEU A 423 -16.96 -16.82 -9.71
N ASP A 424 -17.29 -17.92 -9.02
CA ASP A 424 -18.56 -18.08 -8.29
C ASP A 424 -18.70 -17.06 -7.13
N PHE A 425 -17.58 -16.68 -6.51
CA PHE A 425 -17.55 -15.66 -5.47
C PHE A 425 -17.75 -14.25 -6.02
N PHE A 426 -17.00 -13.86 -7.06
CA PHE A 426 -17.18 -12.57 -7.71
C PHE A 426 -18.60 -12.42 -8.26
N ASP A 427 -19.10 -13.44 -8.99
CA ASP A 427 -20.44 -13.41 -9.58
C ASP A 427 -21.53 -13.34 -8.48
N ALA A 428 -21.32 -13.93 -7.30
CA ALA A 428 -22.21 -13.76 -6.15
C ALA A 428 -22.19 -12.32 -5.58
N LEU A 429 -21.00 -11.74 -5.40
CA LEU A 429 -20.85 -10.36 -4.90
C LEU A 429 -21.41 -9.32 -5.89
N ASP A 430 -21.17 -9.49 -7.19
CA ASP A 430 -21.69 -8.59 -8.23
C ASP A 430 -23.22 -8.64 -8.30
N LYS A 431 -23.84 -9.80 -8.02
CA LYS A 431 -25.30 -9.96 -7.91
C LYS A 431 -25.90 -9.37 -6.62
N ASP A 432 -25.21 -9.45 -5.48
CA ASP A 432 -25.60 -8.71 -4.26
C ASP A 432 -25.46 -7.18 -4.44
N GLY A 433 -24.55 -6.74 -5.33
CA GLY A 433 -24.51 -5.38 -5.87
C GLY A 433 -23.85 -4.32 -4.98
N GLY A 434 -23.12 -4.73 -3.93
CA GLY A 434 -22.48 -3.81 -2.98
C GLY A 434 -21.37 -2.93 -3.56
N PHE A 435 -20.82 -3.26 -4.73
CA PHE A 435 -20.00 -2.33 -5.53
C PHE A 435 -20.73 -1.01 -5.82
N PHE A 436 -22.05 -1.02 -5.92
CA PHE A 436 -22.88 0.14 -6.28
C PHE A 436 -23.86 0.59 -5.20
N TYR A 437 -24.32 -0.33 -4.35
CA TYR A 437 -25.18 -0.01 -3.20
C TYR A 437 -24.38 0.28 -1.91
N GLU A 438 -23.08 0.04 -1.91
CA GLU A 438 -22.12 0.45 -0.87
C GLU A 438 -20.90 1.10 -1.57
N ARG A 439 -19.67 0.75 -1.17
CA ARG A 439 -18.43 1.16 -1.87
C ARG A 439 -17.35 0.06 -1.74
N TRP A 440 -17.72 -1.18 -2.01
CA TRP A 440 -16.82 -2.35 -1.91
C TRP A 440 -15.55 -2.15 -2.75
N GLY A 441 -14.40 -2.14 -2.09
CA GLY A 441 -13.09 -2.14 -2.74
C GLY A 441 -12.70 -3.52 -3.26
N ASP A 442 -11.88 -3.54 -4.30
CA ASP A 442 -11.18 -4.74 -4.77
C ASP A 442 -10.25 -5.32 -3.69
N ALA A 443 -9.56 -4.48 -2.92
CA ALA A 443 -8.65 -4.89 -1.85
C ALA A 443 -9.27 -5.86 -0.82
N PRO A 444 -10.41 -5.54 -0.14
CA PRO A 444 -11.08 -6.50 0.73
C PRO A 444 -11.73 -7.68 -0.02
N VAL A 445 -12.16 -7.53 -1.29
CA VAL A 445 -12.72 -8.64 -2.08
C VAL A 445 -11.65 -9.68 -2.41
N HIS A 446 -10.51 -9.26 -2.97
CA HIS A 446 -9.35 -10.11 -3.23
C HIS A 446 -8.85 -10.77 -1.95
N SER A 447 -8.80 -10.02 -0.85
CA SER A 447 -8.32 -10.54 0.45
C SER A 447 -9.24 -11.59 1.06
N ILE A 448 -10.56 -11.39 1.01
CA ILE A 448 -11.53 -12.40 1.47
C ILE A 448 -11.44 -13.65 0.59
N ALA A 449 -11.36 -13.50 -0.74
CA ALA A 449 -11.20 -14.63 -1.63
C ALA A 449 -9.89 -15.42 -1.36
N ALA A 450 -8.76 -14.72 -1.30
CA ALA A 450 -7.45 -15.32 -1.06
C ALA A 450 -7.40 -16.03 0.30
N ALA A 451 -7.88 -15.38 1.36
CA ALA A 451 -7.84 -15.93 2.72
C ALA A 451 -8.88 -17.04 3.00
N LEU A 452 -9.80 -17.34 2.06
CA LEU A 452 -10.77 -18.44 2.17
C LEU A 452 -10.49 -19.60 1.19
N MET A 453 -10.10 -19.30 -0.06
CA MET A 453 -9.96 -20.29 -1.14
C MET A 453 -8.54 -20.83 -1.30
N LEU A 454 -7.54 -20.07 -0.85
CA LEU A 454 -6.15 -20.51 -0.85
C LEU A 454 -5.79 -21.09 0.51
N LYS A 455 -4.79 -21.98 0.52
CA LYS A 455 -4.13 -22.32 1.78
C LYS A 455 -3.27 -21.13 2.24
N LYS A 456 -3.09 -20.99 3.55
CA LYS A 456 -2.25 -19.92 4.12
C LYS A 456 -0.79 -19.96 3.60
N ASP A 457 -0.27 -21.15 3.27
CA ASP A 457 1.08 -21.32 2.70
C ASP A 457 1.18 -20.95 1.21
N GLU A 458 0.07 -20.75 0.51
CA GLU A 458 0.04 -20.21 -0.86
C GLU A 458 0.05 -18.66 -0.88
N LEU A 459 -0.10 -18.01 0.29
CA LEU A 459 0.06 -16.57 0.46
C LEU A 459 1.53 -16.18 0.72
N HIS A 460 1.91 -14.95 0.39
CA HIS A 460 3.25 -14.43 0.65
C HIS A 460 3.26 -12.95 1.02
N PHE A 461 4.14 -12.58 1.96
CA PHE A 461 4.44 -11.20 2.34
C PHE A 461 5.87 -10.87 1.91
N PHE A 462 6.02 -9.92 1.00
CA PHE A 462 7.31 -9.51 0.45
C PHE A 462 7.99 -8.47 1.36
N ASN A 463 8.55 -8.93 2.49
CA ASN A 463 9.27 -8.11 3.48
C ASN A 463 10.49 -7.34 2.91
N ASP A 464 10.94 -7.68 1.71
CA ASP A 464 12.09 -7.13 1.00
C ASP A 464 11.73 -6.16 -0.14
N ILE A 465 10.47 -6.16 -0.59
CA ILE A 465 9.97 -5.26 -1.65
C ILE A 465 9.42 -3.98 -1.01
N ALA A 466 10.32 -3.16 -0.45
CA ALA A 466 9.97 -1.89 0.17
C ALA A 466 9.25 -0.96 -0.82
N TYR A 467 8.11 -0.42 -0.39
CA TYR A 467 7.10 0.12 -1.28
C TYR A 467 6.35 1.30 -0.65
N TYR A 468 5.97 2.27 -1.46
CA TYR A 468 5.03 3.33 -1.09
C TYR A 468 3.88 3.42 -2.08
N HIS A 469 2.69 3.56 -1.53
CA HIS A 469 1.55 4.21 -2.18
C HIS A 469 0.90 5.12 -1.14
N VAL A 470 0.43 6.31 -1.53
CA VAL A 470 -0.09 7.28 -0.56
C VAL A 470 -1.25 6.71 0.28
N PRO A 471 -1.23 6.80 1.63
CA PRO A 471 -0.23 7.46 2.48
C PRO A 471 0.81 6.52 3.14
N PHE A 472 0.82 5.21 2.85
CA PHE A 472 1.53 4.20 3.64
C PHE A 472 2.83 3.72 2.99
N THR A 473 3.86 3.53 3.82
CA THR A 473 5.17 2.97 3.45
C THR A 473 5.37 1.61 4.10
N HIS A 474 5.69 0.59 3.30
CA HIS A 474 6.35 -0.62 3.80
C HIS A 474 7.87 -0.44 3.68
N CYS A 475 8.60 -0.62 4.78
CA CYS A 475 10.05 -0.47 4.84
C CYS A 475 10.67 -1.62 5.67
N PRO A 476 11.55 -2.47 5.09
CA PRO A 476 12.07 -3.67 5.74
C PRO A 476 12.68 -3.38 7.12
N THR A 477 12.11 -3.97 8.17
CA THR A 477 12.67 -3.85 9.53
C THR A 477 14.04 -4.53 9.60
N GLY A 478 14.96 -3.89 10.33
CA GLY A 478 16.37 -4.29 10.41
C GLY A 478 17.27 -3.44 9.51
N GLU A 479 18.42 -3.00 10.05
CA GLU A 479 19.33 -2.11 9.32
C GLU A 479 20.14 -2.85 8.26
N GLN A 480 20.69 -4.03 8.57
CA GLN A 480 21.53 -4.82 7.66
C GLN A 480 20.80 -5.16 6.35
N LEU A 481 19.58 -5.71 6.45
CA LEU A 481 18.72 -6.02 5.29
C LEU A 481 18.50 -4.79 4.40
N ARG A 482 18.26 -3.61 4.99
CA ARG A 482 18.10 -2.37 4.24
C ARG A 482 19.39 -1.88 3.57
N MET A 483 20.56 -2.14 4.16
CA MET A 483 21.84 -1.81 3.52
C MET A 483 22.15 -2.75 2.35
N ASP A 484 21.93 -4.06 2.51
CA ASP A 484 22.21 -5.07 1.48
C ASP A 484 21.30 -4.91 0.25
N LEU A 485 20.03 -4.56 0.48
CA LEU A 485 19.05 -4.24 -0.55
C LEU A 485 19.10 -2.76 -1.00
N LYS A 486 20.05 -1.95 -0.50
CA LYS A 486 20.27 -0.53 -0.84
C LYS A 486 19.02 0.36 -0.70
N CYS A 487 18.22 0.08 0.31
CA CYS A 487 16.93 0.72 0.56
C CYS A 487 17.06 2.20 0.93
N HIS A 488 16.17 3.03 0.38
CA HIS A 488 16.10 4.47 0.69
C HIS A 488 14.82 4.92 1.44
N CYS A 489 14.04 3.97 1.96
CA CYS A 489 12.88 4.26 2.82
C CYS A 489 13.31 4.75 4.22
N ASN A 490 12.50 5.61 4.83
CA ASN A 490 12.64 5.97 6.24
C ASN A 490 11.98 4.89 7.12
N PRO A 491 12.72 4.15 7.96
CA PRO A 491 12.13 3.10 8.79
C PRO A 491 11.15 3.64 9.85
N LYS A 492 11.20 4.95 10.15
CA LYS A 492 10.24 5.61 11.06
C LYS A 492 8.86 5.86 10.44
N GLU A 493 8.74 5.61 9.13
CA GLU A 493 7.48 5.69 8.38
C GLU A 493 6.95 4.29 8.03
N ASN A 494 7.61 3.23 8.52
CA ASN A 494 7.15 1.85 8.30
C ASN A 494 5.78 1.63 8.93
N PHE A 495 4.80 1.23 8.13
CA PHE A 495 3.42 1.04 8.56
C PHE A 495 3.16 -0.37 9.15
N ASP A 496 3.99 -1.36 8.83
CA ASP A 496 3.74 -2.80 9.12
C ASP A 496 3.35 -3.10 10.57
N TRP A 497 3.96 -2.41 11.53
CA TRP A 497 3.83 -2.71 12.96
C TRP A 497 2.89 -1.76 13.69
N ASN A 498 2.33 -0.77 12.98
CA ASN A 498 1.37 0.17 13.52
C ASN A 498 0.04 -0.50 13.90
N GLY A 499 -0.66 0.05 14.89
CA GLY A 499 -1.95 -0.46 15.35
C GLY A 499 -3.08 -0.51 14.31
N TYR A 500 -2.95 0.20 13.19
CA TYR A 500 -3.91 0.15 12.06
C TYR A 500 -3.47 -0.79 10.91
N SER A 501 -2.29 -1.42 11.04
CA SER A 501 -1.82 -2.47 10.13
C SER A 501 -2.32 -3.85 10.55
N CYS A 502 -2.49 -4.74 9.57
CA CYS A 502 -2.80 -6.15 9.78
C CYS A 502 -1.58 -7.08 9.58
N THR A 503 -0.39 -6.55 9.28
CA THR A 503 0.81 -7.36 9.02
C THR A 503 1.22 -8.15 10.27
N SER A 504 1.09 -7.55 11.47
CA SER A 504 1.23 -8.27 12.75
C SER A 504 0.37 -9.54 12.84
N ARG A 505 -0.90 -9.48 12.42
CA ARG A 505 -1.86 -10.58 12.44
C ARG A 505 -1.49 -11.68 11.44
N TYR A 506 -1.01 -11.31 10.25
CA TYR A 506 -0.51 -12.25 9.26
C TYR A 506 0.70 -13.05 9.77
N PHE A 507 1.63 -12.39 10.47
CA PHE A 507 2.77 -13.05 11.11
C PHE A 507 2.32 -14.03 12.21
N GLU A 508 1.41 -13.60 13.08
CA GLU A 508 0.89 -14.41 14.19
C GLU A 508 0.15 -15.67 13.71
N LEU A 509 -0.72 -15.55 12.71
CA LEU A 509 -1.42 -16.68 12.05
C LEU A 509 -0.44 -17.73 11.50
N ASN A 510 0.62 -17.28 10.82
CA ASN A 510 1.57 -18.16 10.17
C ASN A 510 2.71 -18.63 11.09
N GLY A 511 2.70 -18.25 12.38
CA GLY A 511 3.77 -18.57 13.32
C GLY A 511 5.12 -17.90 13.00
N ILE A 512 5.11 -16.85 12.17
CA ILE A 512 6.32 -16.16 11.71
C ILE A 512 6.82 -15.26 12.83
N LYS A 513 8.10 -15.41 13.22
CA LYS A 513 8.75 -14.50 14.16
C LYS A 513 8.84 -13.09 13.55
N LYS A 514 8.28 -12.08 14.22
CA LYS A 514 8.43 -10.67 13.83
C LYS A 514 9.91 -10.27 13.85
N PRO A 515 10.37 -9.41 12.91
CA PRO A 515 11.79 -9.04 12.76
C PRO A 515 12.30 -8.26 13.97
N GLU A 516 13.60 -8.38 14.29
CA GLU A 516 14.16 -7.74 15.47
C GLU A 516 14.12 -6.20 15.36
N GLY A 517 13.52 -5.55 16.37
CA GLY A 517 13.38 -4.09 16.42
C GLY A 517 12.03 -3.56 15.96
N TYR A 518 11.10 -4.42 15.50
CA TYR A 518 9.72 -4.03 15.14
C TYR A 518 8.99 -3.28 16.28
N GLU A 519 9.39 -3.51 17.54
CA GLU A 519 8.87 -2.82 18.73
C GLU A 519 9.19 -1.32 18.76
N LYS A 520 10.03 -0.82 17.85
CA LYS A 520 10.43 0.59 17.71
C LYS A 520 9.78 1.27 16.49
N GLU A 521 8.94 0.53 15.76
CA GLU A 521 8.31 0.91 14.48
C GLU A 521 6.76 0.80 14.58
N GLN A 522 6.18 0.92 15.79
CA GLN A 522 4.74 0.82 16.09
C GLN A 522 4.06 2.19 16.20
#